data_AF-A0A9D0LQQ6-F1
#
_entry.id   AF-A0A9D0LQQ6-F1
#
_cell.length_a   1.000
_cell.length_b   1.000
_cell.length_c   1.000
_cell.angle_alpha   90.00
_cell.angle_beta   90.00
_cell.angle_gamma   90.00
#
_symmetry.space_group_name_H-M   'P 1'
#
loop_
_entity.id
_entity.type
_entity.pdbx_description
1 polymer ?
#
loop_
_entity_poly.entity_id
_entity_poly.type
_entity_poly.pdbx_seq_one_letter_code
_entity_poly.pdbx_strand_id
1 'polypeptide(L)'
;EAGAVEDWPALIADGSVQQLALTLEQVNRAFEESGDEQAVKHPEQGDPGDAFIQLYAAVVSIPAIGRSLLGEAEYKNLTQRLEPGQQAILLAGDGRYSFKGSGYVRGGIFDRFQLVQGDASIRFHDFQHRRLRHIAAAGAPDLRDVDLFLVPPDQGFDAAVPWKLELLVGRPIGPTRKAFLTFELAYDPPQKYLSFIQPEEPAGLLAWFDADAPDAPLWTRMWVTKLPEIVILLVALAVLTLIFFFQDWLVKRPRLTDRVRVGFLVFTLFGIGWYANAQLSVVNILAVFNALVSGFDWSYFLMEPLIFILWGSVAASLLFWGRGAYCGWLCPFGALQELLNRLAKLIRIPQLPLPWGLHERLWPLKYLIFLVLFGFSLHSLGVAERLAEVEPFKTAIILKFVRDWPFVLFAVAVLVPGLFIERFYCRYMCPLGAALAIPGRLRMFEWLKRYKECGAPCQRCANECMVQAIHPEGNINVNECLYCLHCQVVYSDDHACPVLIQKRLKRERQSSVSMERKSSVALKVEAIKRKAKTDSEVVITSD
;
A
#
# COMPACT_ATOMS: atom_id res chain seq x y z
N GLU A 1 38.36 21.92 -15.15
CA GLU A 1 39.17 23.13 -15.44
C GLU A 1 38.24 24.16 -16.09
N ALA A 2 38.16 25.37 -15.54
CA ALA A 2 37.30 26.43 -16.09
C ALA A 2 37.89 26.92 -17.42
N GLY A 3 37.36 26.40 -18.54
CA GLY A 3 37.91 26.55 -19.90
C GLY A 3 38.32 27.97 -20.31
N ALA A 4 39.08 28.05 -21.41
CA ALA A 4 39.60 29.30 -21.94
C ALA A 4 38.48 30.24 -22.45
N VAL A 5 38.80 31.54 -22.54
CA VAL A 5 37.94 32.54 -23.17
C VAL A 5 37.92 32.30 -24.68
N GLU A 6 36.73 32.30 -25.27
CA GLU A 6 36.49 32.03 -26.69
C GLU A 6 35.86 33.25 -27.39
N ASP A 7 36.00 33.34 -28.71
CA ASP A 7 35.40 34.39 -29.52
C ASP A 7 33.94 34.06 -29.88
N TRP A 8 33.19 35.06 -30.35
CA TRP A 8 31.76 34.89 -30.63
C TRP A 8 31.46 33.79 -31.67
N PRO A 9 32.19 33.66 -32.79
CA PRO A 9 31.99 32.56 -33.72
C PRO A 9 32.26 31.18 -33.11
N ALA A 10 33.30 31.03 -32.28
CA ALA A 10 33.57 29.76 -31.60
C ALA A 10 32.46 29.38 -30.62
N LEU A 11 31.93 30.34 -29.86
CA LEU A 11 30.83 30.14 -28.91
C LEU A 11 29.51 29.75 -29.58
N ILE A 12 29.28 30.16 -30.83
CA ILE A 12 28.12 29.69 -31.60
C ILE A 12 28.40 28.28 -32.14
N ALA A 13 29.60 28.02 -32.63
CA ALA A 13 29.96 26.75 -33.25
C ALA A 13 29.97 25.57 -32.27
N ASP A 14 30.33 25.81 -31.01
CA ASP A 14 30.42 24.78 -29.97
C ASP A 14 29.12 24.59 -29.16
N GLY A 15 28.08 25.39 -29.45
CA GLY A 15 26.79 25.36 -28.77
C GLY A 15 26.72 26.12 -27.45
N SER A 16 27.77 26.85 -27.05
CA SER A 16 27.78 27.71 -25.84
C SER A 16 26.80 28.87 -25.94
N VAL A 17 26.55 29.36 -27.15
CA VAL A 17 25.53 30.34 -27.50
C VAL A 17 24.62 29.70 -28.54
N GLN A 18 23.36 29.49 -28.16
CA GLN A 18 22.34 28.99 -29.07
C GLN A 18 21.53 30.14 -29.64
N GLN A 19 21.05 29.97 -30.87
CA GLN A 19 20.33 31.02 -31.59
C GLN A 19 19.00 30.55 -32.17
N LEU A 20 18.04 31.46 -32.18
CA LEU A 20 16.76 31.36 -32.88
C LEU A 20 16.61 32.58 -33.77
N ALA A 21 16.65 32.36 -35.08
CA ALA A 21 16.40 33.39 -36.08
C ALA A 21 15.03 33.16 -36.71
N LEU A 22 14.13 34.14 -36.57
CA LEU A 22 12.81 34.14 -37.20
C LEU A 22 12.72 35.26 -38.22
N THR A 23 12.28 34.95 -39.43
CA THR A 23 11.93 35.94 -40.46
C THR A 23 10.45 36.31 -40.39
N LEU A 24 10.09 37.43 -41.03
CA LEU A 24 8.69 37.83 -41.16
C LEU A 24 7.83 36.78 -41.85
N GLU A 25 8.35 36.15 -42.90
CA GLU A 25 7.67 35.06 -43.60
C GLU A 25 7.36 33.89 -42.67
N GLN A 26 8.34 33.45 -41.88
CA GLN A 26 8.18 32.31 -40.97
C GLN A 26 7.12 32.58 -39.90
N VAL A 27 7.09 33.78 -39.34
CA VAL A 27 6.08 34.17 -38.35
C VAL A 27 4.69 34.25 -38.99
N ASN A 28 4.58 34.87 -40.17
CA ASN A 28 3.30 34.95 -40.89
C ASN A 28 2.74 33.57 -41.22
N ARG A 29 3.58 32.68 -41.76
CA ARG A 29 3.21 31.30 -42.06
C ARG A 29 2.78 30.53 -40.81
N ALA A 30 3.49 30.68 -39.69
CA ALA A 30 3.13 30.01 -38.44
C ALA A 30 1.73 30.42 -37.93
N PHE A 31 1.37 31.70 -38.07
CA PHE A 31 0.01 32.16 -37.73
C PHE A 31 -1.05 31.68 -38.73
N GLU A 32 -0.72 31.50 -40.00
CA GLU A 32 -1.61 30.86 -40.98
C GLU A 32 -1.87 29.38 -40.65
N GLU A 33 -0.82 28.64 -40.31
CA GLU A 33 -0.89 27.23 -39.93
C GLU A 33 -1.64 27.02 -38.59
N SER A 34 -1.64 28.01 -37.71
CA SER A 34 -2.35 27.96 -36.42
C SER A 34 -3.89 27.88 -36.55
N GLY A 35 -4.44 28.27 -37.71
CA GLY A 35 -5.88 28.26 -37.96
C GLY A 35 -6.70 29.38 -37.30
N ASP A 36 -6.06 30.36 -36.65
CA ASP A 36 -6.76 31.53 -36.10
C ASP A 36 -7.15 32.53 -37.20
N GLU A 37 -8.42 32.52 -37.60
CA GLU A 37 -8.96 33.38 -38.66
C GLU A 37 -8.74 34.89 -38.43
N GLN A 38 -8.65 35.34 -37.18
CA GLN A 38 -8.43 36.76 -36.86
C GLN A 38 -6.94 37.10 -36.95
N ALA A 39 -6.06 36.19 -36.55
CA ALA A 39 -4.61 36.35 -36.70
C ALA A 39 -4.16 36.35 -38.18
N VAL A 40 -4.81 35.55 -39.02
CA VAL A 40 -4.56 35.51 -40.47
C VAL A 40 -4.91 36.84 -41.16
N LYS A 41 -5.96 37.53 -40.69
CA LYS A 41 -6.37 38.83 -41.23
C LYS A 41 -5.43 39.99 -40.88
N HIS A 42 -4.48 39.77 -39.98
CA HIS A 42 -3.56 40.80 -39.49
C HIS A 42 -2.08 40.36 -39.62
N PRO A 43 -1.59 40.07 -40.84
CA PRO A 43 -0.20 39.66 -41.02
C PRO A 43 0.77 40.80 -40.66
N GLU A 44 1.97 40.43 -40.23
CA GLU A 44 3.05 41.39 -40.04
C GLU A 44 3.47 41.97 -41.40
N GLN A 45 3.49 43.30 -41.51
CA GLN A 45 3.84 44.02 -42.74
C GLN A 45 5.36 44.20 -42.85
N GLY A 46 5.92 44.07 -44.05
CA GLY A 46 7.36 44.24 -44.33
C GLY A 46 7.84 43.37 -45.49
N ASP A 47 9.14 43.35 -45.76
CA ASP A 47 9.74 42.39 -46.69
C ASP A 47 9.74 40.99 -46.04
N PRO A 48 9.24 39.92 -46.71
CA PRO A 48 9.25 38.57 -46.15
C PRO A 48 10.62 38.11 -45.60
N GLY A 49 11.72 38.58 -46.19
CA GLY A 49 13.09 38.26 -45.77
C GLY A 49 13.60 39.03 -44.55
N ASP A 50 12.89 40.05 -44.07
CA ASP A 50 13.33 40.85 -42.92
C ASP A 50 13.38 39.99 -41.64
N ALA A 51 14.43 40.20 -40.84
CA ALA A 51 14.59 39.56 -39.55
C ALA A 51 13.49 40.06 -38.57
N PHE A 52 12.61 39.15 -38.16
CA PHE A 52 11.61 39.44 -37.13
C PHE A 52 12.28 39.54 -35.75
N ILE A 53 13.07 38.53 -35.41
CA ILE A 53 13.95 38.50 -34.23
C ILE A 53 15.11 37.54 -34.47
N GLN A 54 16.30 37.94 -34.05
CA GLN A 54 17.46 37.08 -33.83
C GLN A 54 17.68 37.02 -32.33
N LEU A 55 17.39 35.87 -31.72
CA LEU A 55 17.47 35.66 -30.28
C LEU A 55 18.63 34.71 -29.98
N TYR A 56 19.45 35.09 -29.01
CA TYR A 56 20.59 34.34 -28.52
C TYR A 56 20.42 34.03 -27.05
N ALA A 57 20.78 32.82 -26.64
CA ALA A 57 20.75 32.39 -25.25
C ALA A 57 22.02 31.65 -24.87
N ALA A 58 22.55 31.94 -23.66
CA ALA A 58 23.76 31.31 -23.14
C ALA A 58 23.74 31.21 -21.61
N VAL A 59 24.26 30.11 -21.08
CA VAL A 59 24.41 29.93 -19.63
C VAL A 59 25.72 30.55 -19.15
N VAL A 60 25.64 31.76 -18.60
CA VAL A 60 26.81 32.54 -18.18
C VAL A 60 27.29 32.25 -16.76
N SER A 61 26.59 31.39 -16.01
CA SER A 61 27.14 30.81 -14.78
C SER A 61 28.30 29.83 -15.06
N ILE A 62 28.37 29.26 -16.27
CA ILE A 62 29.52 28.46 -16.71
C ILE A 62 30.73 29.39 -16.88
N PRO A 63 31.85 29.16 -16.17
CA PRO A 63 32.96 30.13 -16.13
C PRO A 63 33.54 30.53 -17.48
N ALA A 64 33.73 29.59 -18.39
CA ALA A 64 34.29 29.89 -19.71
C ALA A 64 33.34 30.78 -20.54
N ILE A 65 32.04 30.44 -20.57
CA ILE A 65 31.00 31.18 -21.28
C ILE A 65 30.81 32.57 -20.67
N GLY A 66 30.67 32.63 -19.34
CA GLY A 66 30.47 33.88 -18.62
C GLY A 66 31.63 34.87 -18.79
N ARG A 67 32.88 34.40 -18.71
CA ARG A 67 34.07 35.24 -18.94
C ARG A 67 34.15 35.75 -20.37
N SER A 68 33.77 34.92 -21.33
CA SER A 68 33.80 35.29 -22.76
C SER A 68 32.73 36.32 -23.09
N LEU A 69 31.48 36.13 -22.63
CA LEU A 69 30.36 37.00 -22.97
C LEU A 69 30.27 38.28 -22.14
N LEU A 70 30.62 38.23 -20.85
CA LEU A 70 30.52 39.38 -19.94
C LEU A 70 31.85 40.14 -19.80
N GLY A 71 32.97 39.46 -20.07
CA GLY A 71 34.31 39.94 -19.72
C GLY A 71 34.65 39.69 -18.25
N GLU A 72 35.95 39.72 -17.91
CA GLU A 72 36.45 39.36 -16.57
C GLU A 72 35.85 40.22 -15.44
N ALA A 73 35.71 41.53 -15.66
CA ALA A 73 35.21 42.44 -14.64
C ALA A 73 33.74 42.20 -14.31
N GLU A 74 32.89 42.03 -15.33
CA GLU A 74 31.46 41.83 -15.14
C GLU A 74 31.14 40.40 -14.72
N TYR A 75 31.90 39.40 -15.19
CA TYR A 75 31.81 38.03 -14.68
C TYR A 75 32.15 37.96 -13.19
N LYS A 76 33.19 38.67 -12.73
CA LYS A 76 33.51 38.76 -11.29
C LYS A 76 32.37 39.37 -10.48
N ASN A 77 31.72 40.41 -11.01
CA ASN A 77 30.53 41.01 -10.37
C ASN A 77 29.36 40.02 -10.31
N LEU A 78 29.15 39.23 -11.36
CA LEU A 78 28.12 38.20 -11.40
C LEU A 78 28.38 37.13 -10.33
N THR A 79 29.60 36.58 -10.25
CA THR A 79 29.95 35.54 -9.27
C THR A 79 29.79 36.03 -7.83
N GLN A 80 30.07 37.31 -7.56
CA GLN A 80 29.86 37.89 -6.22
C GLN A 80 28.39 38.03 -5.83
N ARG A 81 27.47 38.06 -6.81
CA ARG A 81 26.03 38.21 -6.59
C ARG A 81 25.27 36.90 -6.58
N LEU A 82 25.83 35.85 -7.19
CA LEU A 82 25.20 34.54 -7.25
C LEU A 82 25.20 33.86 -5.89
N GLU A 83 24.02 33.43 -5.46
CA GLU A 83 23.89 32.55 -4.30
C GLU A 83 24.38 31.13 -4.61
N PRO A 84 24.74 30.32 -3.61
CA PRO A 84 25.15 28.93 -3.84
C PRO A 84 24.07 28.14 -4.60
N GLY A 85 24.44 27.54 -5.72
CA GLY A 85 23.53 26.78 -6.59
C GLY A 85 22.70 27.63 -7.57
N GLN A 86 22.72 28.95 -7.43
CA GLN A 86 22.01 29.86 -8.33
C GLN A 86 22.68 29.93 -9.70
N GLN A 87 21.87 29.97 -10.76
CA GLN A 87 22.34 30.03 -12.15
C GLN A 87 22.03 31.38 -12.79
N ALA A 88 22.74 31.70 -13.87
CA ALA A 88 22.55 32.92 -14.63
C ALA A 88 22.55 32.63 -16.14
N ILE A 89 21.64 33.29 -16.85
CA ILE A 89 21.46 33.15 -18.29
C ILE A 89 21.56 34.53 -18.92
N LEU A 90 22.28 34.63 -20.04
CA LEU A 90 22.30 35.81 -20.88
C LEU A 90 21.34 35.61 -22.04
N LEU A 91 20.46 36.57 -22.26
CA LEU A 91 19.64 36.68 -23.46
C LEU A 91 20.05 37.91 -24.24
N ALA A 92 20.27 37.75 -25.53
CA ALA A 92 20.53 38.85 -26.44
C ALA A 92 19.61 38.77 -27.66
N GLY A 93 19.16 39.91 -28.13
CA GLY A 93 18.13 40.01 -29.14
C GLY A 93 18.38 41.18 -30.07
N ASP A 94 18.19 40.94 -31.37
CA ASP A 94 18.12 42.00 -32.36
C ASP A 94 16.95 41.77 -33.34
N GLY A 95 16.53 42.82 -34.02
CA GLY A 95 15.38 42.82 -34.93
C GLY A 95 14.21 43.68 -34.45
N ARG A 96 13.08 43.57 -35.16
CA ARG A 96 11.88 44.37 -34.90
C ARG A 96 11.13 43.96 -33.63
N TYR A 97 11.19 42.68 -33.28
CA TYR A 97 10.52 42.14 -32.09
C TYR A 97 11.52 41.97 -30.95
N SER A 98 11.19 42.54 -29.78
CA SER A 98 12.02 42.40 -28.57
C SER A 98 11.45 41.32 -27.65
N PHE A 99 12.33 40.47 -27.13
CA PHE A 99 11.99 39.44 -26.13
C PHE A 99 11.61 40.03 -24.76
N LYS A 100 11.91 41.31 -24.49
CA LYS A 100 11.62 41.93 -23.17
C LYS A 100 10.15 42.13 -22.89
N GLY A 101 9.38 42.38 -23.94
CA GLY A 101 7.98 42.75 -23.84
C GLY A 101 7.74 44.09 -23.18
N SER A 102 6.50 44.29 -22.73
CA SER A 102 6.04 45.56 -22.15
C SER A 102 5.66 45.44 -20.68
N GLY A 103 5.62 44.21 -20.14
CA GLY A 103 5.17 43.92 -18.78
C GLY A 103 6.19 44.15 -17.67
N TYR A 104 7.48 44.33 -17.99
CA TYR A 104 8.58 44.28 -17.02
C TYR A 104 8.81 45.58 -16.21
N VAL A 105 7.79 46.42 -16.03
CA VAL A 105 7.89 47.68 -15.27
C VAL A 105 7.68 47.43 -13.77
N ARG A 106 8.57 47.98 -12.92
CA ARG A 106 8.54 47.99 -11.43
C ARG A 106 7.71 46.87 -10.78
N GLY A 107 8.34 45.72 -10.54
CA GLY A 107 7.72 44.51 -9.97
C GLY A 107 7.04 43.60 -10.99
N GLY A 108 7.04 44.01 -12.27
CA GLY A 108 6.45 43.27 -13.37
C GLY A 108 7.25 42.05 -13.81
N ILE A 109 6.66 41.27 -14.72
CA ILE A 109 7.26 40.07 -15.32
C ILE A 109 7.68 40.34 -16.76
N PHE A 110 8.67 39.58 -17.22
CA PHE A 110 8.93 39.43 -18.64
C PHE A 110 7.86 38.53 -19.25
N ASP A 111 6.97 39.11 -20.04
CA ASP A 111 5.72 38.49 -20.52
C ASP A 111 5.87 37.77 -21.87
N ARG A 112 7.04 37.87 -22.50
CA ARG A 112 7.29 37.35 -23.85
C ARG A 112 8.22 36.15 -23.90
N PHE A 113 8.76 35.71 -22.77
CA PHE A 113 9.50 34.47 -22.74
C PHE A 113 9.36 33.76 -21.40
N GLN A 114 9.55 32.46 -21.42
CA GLN A 114 9.71 31.64 -20.23
C GLN A 114 10.76 30.56 -20.52
N LEU A 115 11.42 30.11 -19.46
CA LEU A 115 12.34 28.97 -19.54
C LEU A 115 11.58 27.71 -19.12
N VAL A 116 11.75 26.62 -19.86
CA VAL A 116 11.13 25.33 -19.59
C VAL A 116 12.18 24.24 -19.48
N GLN A 117 12.13 23.48 -18.39
CA GLN A 117 12.99 22.32 -18.14
C GLN A 117 12.17 21.21 -17.46
N GLY A 118 11.96 20.09 -18.16
CA GLY A 118 11.02 19.05 -17.73
C GLY A 118 9.60 19.60 -17.59
N ASP A 119 8.98 19.40 -16.42
CA ASP A 119 7.65 19.93 -16.07
C ASP A 119 7.70 21.34 -15.44
N ALA A 120 8.90 21.90 -15.22
CA ALA A 120 9.07 23.21 -14.60
C ALA A 120 9.04 24.34 -15.65
N SER A 121 8.34 25.43 -15.34
CA SER A 121 8.32 26.66 -16.13
C SER A 121 8.71 27.86 -15.28
N ILE A 122 9.75 28.58 -15.72
CA ILE A 122 10.38 29.67 -14.99
C ILE A 122 10.11 30.98 -15.72
N ARG A 123 9.54 31.94 -14.99
CA ARG A 123 9.32 33.31 -15.45
C ARG A 123 10.18 34.27 -14.65
N PHE A 124 10.65 35.30 -15.33
CA PHE A 124 11.55 36.28 -14.75
C PHE A 124 10.81 37.56 -14.39
N HIS A 125 11.22 38.16 -13.28
CA HIS A 125 10.79 39.48 -12.83
C HIS A 125 11.85 40.54 -13.10
N ASP A 126 11.44 41.81 -13.08
CA ASP A 126 12.34 42.95 -13.28
C ASP A 126 13.51 43.00 -12.28
N PHE A 127 13.32 42.62 -11.02
CA PHE A 127 14.43 42.61 -10.04
C PHE A 127 15.46 41.49 -10.28
N GLN A 128 15.14 40.51 -11.15
CA GLN A 128 16.01 39.39 -11.50
C GLN A 128 16.84 39.65 -12.77
N HIS A 129 16.61 40.78 -13.46
CA HIS A 129 17.36 41.14 -14.66
C HIS A 129 18.36 42.27 -14.42
N ARG A 130 19.40 42.31 -15.26
CA ARG A 130 20.29 43.45 -15.41
C ARG A 130 20.59 43.66 -16.88
N ARG A 131 20.33 44.87 -17.37
CA ARG A 131 20.69 45.25 -18.74
C ARG A 131 22.21 45.40 -18.89
N LEU A 132 22.75 44.79 -19.93
CA LEU A 132 24.13 44.94 -20.38
C LEU A 132 24.20 45.90 -21.56
N ARG A 133 25.38 46.50 -21.79
CA ARG A 133 25.57 47.46 -22.89
C ARG A 133 25.96 46.80 -24.20
N HIS A 134 26.80 45.77 -24.14
CA HIS A 134 27.30 44.99 -25.27
C HIS A 134 27.79 43.63 -24.78
N ILE A 135 28.04 42.71 -25.71
CA ILE A 135 28.69 41.42 -25.45
C ILE A 135 30.21 41.62 -25.61
N ALA A 136 30.99 41.13 -24.64
CA ALA A 136 32.44 41.35 -24.59
C ALA A 136 33.24 40.45 -25.56
N ALA A 137 32.65 39.34 -26.01
CA ALA A 137 33.31 38.37 -26.88
C ALA A 137 33.75 39.02 -28.22
N ALA A 138 34.97 38.75 -28.64
CA ALA A 138 35.49 39.28 -29.90
C ALA A 138 34.65 38.81 -31.09
N GLY A 139 34.31 39.72 -32.00
CA GLY A 139 33.47 39.41 -33.17
C GLY A 139 31.97 39.32 -32.89
N ALA A 140 31.50 39.67 -31.69
CA ALA A 140 30.08 39.75 -31.39
C ALA A 140 29.41 40.91 -32.18
N PRO A 141 28.22 40.69 -32.77
CA PRO A 141 27.45 41.76 -33.39
C PRO A 141 26.95 42.78 -32.35
N ASP A 142 26.66 43.99 -32.81
CA ASP A 142 26.01 45.01 -31.96
C ASP A 142 24.52 44.70 -31.85
N LEU A 143 24.11 44.14 -30.72
CA LEU A 143 22.73 43.69 -30.46
C LEU A 143 21.97 44.72 -29.64
N ARG A 144 20.73 45.02 -30.05
CA ARG A 144 19.89 46.05 -29.42
C ARG A 144 19.54 45.74 -27.97
N ASP A 145 19.17 44.50 -27.69
CA ASP A 145 18.79 44.02 -26.36
C ASP A 145 19.83 43.00 -25.89
N VAL A 146 20.48 43.26 -24.76
CA VAL A 146 21.44 42.35 -24.12
C VAL A 146 21.19 42.41 -22.62
N ASP A 147 20.75 41.30 -22.04
CA ASP A 147 20.26 41.27 -20.66
C ASP A 147 20.70 39.99 -19.97
N LEU A 148 21.10 40.16 -18.71
CA LEU A 148 21.49 39.11 -17.79
C LEU A 148 20.32 38.80 -16.87
N PHE A 149 19.95 37.52 -16.77
CA PHE A 149 18.87 37.03 -15.92
C PHE A 149 19.42 36.08 -14.87
N LEU A 150 19.08 36.33 -13.61
CA LEU A 150 19.38 35.45 -12.49
C LEU A 150 18.20 34.50 -12.29
N VAL A 151 18.46 33.20 -12.36
CA VAL A 151 17.42 32.19 -12.13
C VAL A 151 17.16 32.08 -10.63
N PRO A 152 15.89 32.05 -10.17
CA PRO A 152 15.61 31.94 -8.75
C PRO A 152 16.06 30.56 -8.20
N PRO A 153 16.73 30.49 -7.04
CA PRO A 153 17.28 29.25 -6.51
C PRO A 153 16.21 28.23 -6.10
N ASP A 154 14.98 28.69 -5.81
CA ASP A 154 13.83 27.88 -5.43
C ASP A 154 13.17 27.15 -6.61
N GLN A 155 13.53 27.46 -7.86
CA GLN A 155 12.93 26.86 -9.04
C GLN A 155 13.69 25.65 -9.59
N GLY A 156 14.76 25.20 -8.92
CA GLY A 156 15.41 23.91 -9.20
C GLY A 156 16.01 23.78 -10.60
N PHE A 157 16.36 24.90 -11.25
CA PHE A 157 16.94 24.90 -12.58
C PHE A 157 18.36 24.33 -12.59
N ASP A 158 18.60 23.32 -13.42
CA ASP A 158 19.91 22.71 -13.60
C ASP A 158 20.52 23.11 -14.95
N ALA A 159 21.61 23.88 -14.91
CA ALA A 159 22.35 24.31 -16.08
C ALA A 159 23.02 23.16 -16.86
N ALA A 160 23.16 21.97 -16.25
CA ALA A 160 23.80 20.80 -16.86
C ALA A 160 22.83 19.92 -17.68
N VAL A 161 21.52 20.17 -17.60
CA VAL A 161 20.48 19.39 -18.29
C VAL A 161 19.90 20.21 -19.45
N PRO A 162 19.51 19.60 -20.59
CA PRO A 162 18.86 20.31 -21.67
C PRO A 162 17.61 21.09 -21.21
N TRP A 163 17.45 22.31 -21.74
CA TRP A 163 16.30 23.16 -21.47
C TRP A 163 15.90 23.91 -22.73
N LYS A 164 14.69 24.48 -22.74
CA LYS A 164 14.21 25.28 -23.87
C LYS A 164 13.73 26.65 -23.41
N LEU A 165 14.01 27.66 -24.21
CA LEU A 165 13.45 28.99 -24.07
C LEU A 165 12.22 29.10 -24.98
N GLU A 166 11.06 29.32 -24.39
CA GLU A 166 9.82 29.53 -25.13
C GLU A 166 9.62 31.04 -25.34
N LEU A 167 9.76 31.50 -26.58
CA LEU A 167 9.46 32.86 -27.01
C LEU A 167 7.99 32.97 -27.41
N LEU A 168 7.24 33.80 -26.70
CA LEU A 168 5.84 34.12 -26.97
C LEU A 168 5.77 35.30 -27.93
N VAL A 169 5.38 35.03 -29.17
CA VAL A 169 5.15 36.03 -30.21
C VAL A 169 3.66 36.38 -30.24
N GLY A 170 3.35 37.63 -29.87
CA GLY A 170 1.98 38.13 -29.81
C GLY A 170 1.61 38.99 -31.02
N ARG A 171 0.57 38.60 -31.77
CA ARG A 171 -0.01 39.34 -32.89
C ARG A 171 -1.28 40.09 -32.45
N PRO A 172 -1.38 41.41 -32.62
CA PRO A 172 -2.60 42.14 -32.31
C PRO A 172 -3.72 41.80 -33.30
N ILE A 173 -4.84 41.28 -32.77
CA ILE A 173 -6.04 40.89 -33.54
C ILE A 173 -7.25 41.81 -33.25
N GLY A 174 -7.01 42.89 -32.50
CA GLY A 174 -8.01 43.89 -32.14
C GLY A 174 -7.45 44.91 -31.12
N PRO A 175 -8.29 45.83 -30.61
CA PRO A 175 -7.83 46.91 -29.73
C PRO A 175 -7.23 46.41 -28.41
N THR A 176 -7.72 45.28 -27.89
CA THR A 176 -7.30 44.71 -26.60
C THR A 176 -6.90 43.24 -26.67
N ARG A 177 -7.02 42.59 -27.84
CA ARG A 177 -6.79 41.15 -28.00
C ARG A 177 -5.55 40.88 -28.84
N LYS A 178 -4.76 39.91 -28.40
CA LYS A 178 -3.59 39.39 -29.11
C LYS A 178 -3.69 37.87 -29.23
N ALA A 179 -3.37 37.34 -30.40
CA ALA A 179 -3.10 35.91 -30.60
C ALA A 179 -1.63 35.65 -30.28
N PHE A 180 -1.31 34.52 -29.66
CA PHE A 180 0.06 34.18 -29.27
C PHE A 180 0.47 32.86 -29.91
N LEU A 181 1.70 32.81 -30.42
CA LEU A 181 2.38 31.58 -30.79
C LEU A 181 3.69 31.46 -30.03
N THR A 182 4.08 30.21 -29.76
CA THR A 182 5.32 29.90 -29.06
C THR A 182 6.35 29.41 -30.06
N PHE A 183 7.54 29.99 -30.02
CA PHE A 183 8.71 29.52 -30.74
C PHE A 183 9.75 29.07 -29.73
N GLU A 184 10.39 27.94 -30.00
CA GLU A 184 11.30 27.30 -29.04
C GLU A 184 12.75 27.47 -29.48
N LEU A 185 13.60 27.92 -28.56
CA LEU A 185 15.06 27.85 -28.68
C LEU A 185 15.53 26.75 -27.72
N ALA A 186 15.93 25.61 -28.27
CA ALA A 186 16.50 24.51 -27.48
C ALA A 186 17.95 24.83 -27.12
N TYR A 187 18.31 24.62 -25.86
CA TYR A 187 19.67 24.77 -25.35
C TYR A 187 20.16 23.44 -24.79
N ASP A 188 21.17 22.87 -25.44
CA ASP A 188 21.89 21.69 -24.97
C ASP A 188 23.26 22.14 -24.45
N PRO A 189 23.54 22.03 -23.14
CA PRO A 189 24.81 22.49 -22.57
C PRO A 189 26.00 21.71 -23.15
N PRO A 190 27.06 22.39 -23.62
CA PRO A 190 28.20 21.70 -24.22
C PRO A 190 28.88 20.75 -23.23
N GLN A 191 29.03 19.47 -23.63
CA GLN A 191 29.60 18.41 -22.78
C GLN A 191 31.00 18.74 -22.25
N LYS A 192 31.79 19.58 -22.96
CA LYS A 192 33.12 20.02 -22.53
C LYS A 192 33.13 20.76 -21.19
N TYR A 193 31.98 21.31 -20.76
CA TYR A 193 31.83 22.01 -19.47
C TYR A 193 31.16 21.16 -18.39
N LEU A 194 30.70 19.95 -18.70
CA LEU A 194 29.98 19.09 -17.79
C LEU A 194 30.91 18.04 -17.19
N SER A 195 30.89 17.94 -15.86
CA SER A 195 31.51 16.82 -15.14
C SER A 195 30.41 15.94 -14.57
N PHE A 196 30.21 14.76 -15.16
CA PHE A 196 29.28 13.78 -14.63
C PHE A 196 29.89 13.12 -13.40
N ILE A 197 29.39 13.47 -12.22
CA ILE A 197 29.62 12.65 -11.03
C ILE A 197 28.64 11.49 -11.16
N GLN A 198 29.15 10.30 -11.45
CA GLN A 198 28.35 9.09 -11.44
C GLN A 198 27.77 8.96 -10.02
N PRO A 199 26.45 9.06 -9.82
CA PRO A 199 25.87 8.82 -8.50
C PRO A 199 26.26 7.40 -8.11
N GLU A 200 26.82 7.20 -6.92
CA GLU A 200 26.99 5.86 -6.38
C GLU A 200 25.61 5.21 -6.32
N GLU A 201 25.30 4.34 -7.28
CA GLU A 201 24.14 3.47 -7.18
C GLU A 201 24.27 2.72 -5.85
N PRO A 202 23.26 2.77 -4.97
CA PRO A 202 23.33 2.05 -3.71
C PRO A 202 23.40 0.55 -3.99
N ALA A 203 24.62 -0.01 -3.96
CA ALA A 203 24.84 -1.42 -4.25
C ALA A 203 24.20 -2.31 -3.16
N GLY A 204 23.35 -3.25 -3.57
CA GLY A 204 22.81 -4.33 -2.73
C GLY A 204 21.32 -4.21 -2.39
N LEU A 205 20.90 -4.86 -1.29
CA LEU A 205 19.51 -4.87 -0.79
C LEU A 205 18.90 -3.46 -0.59
N LEU A 206 19.73 -2.42 -0.51
CA LEU A 206 19.32 -1.03 -0.36
C LEU A 206 18.83 -0.37 -1.66
N ALA A 207 19.21 -0.87 -2.84
CA ALA A 207 18.67 -0.43 -4.13
C ALA A 207 17.15 -0.61 -4.23
N TRP A 208 16.59 -1.62 -3.54
CA TRP A 208 15.14 -1.83 -3.49
C TRP A 208 14.42 -0.73 -2.69
N PHE A 209 15.11 -0.05 -1.77
CA PHE A 209 14.57 1.06 -0.99
C PHE A 209 14.74 2.42 -1.67
N ASP A 210 15.42 2.47 -2.82
CA ASP A 210 15.57 3.69 -3.62
C ASP A 210 14.30 3.94 -4.45
N ALA A 211 13.19 4.15 -3.73
CA ALA A 211 11.87 4.41 -4.27
C ALA A 211 11.80 5.70 -5.11
N ASP A 212 12.77 6.60 -4.93
CA ASP A 212 12.82 7.91 -5.57
C ASP A 212 13.61 7.90 -6.90
N ALA A 213 14.18 6.75 -7.31
CA ALA A 213 14.79 6.64 -8.62
C ALA A 213 13.78 6.97 -9.74
N PRO A 214 14.19 7.71 -10.80
CA PRO A 214 13.28 8.17 -11.86
C PRO A 214 12.51 7.05 -12.55
N ASP A 215 13.15 5.88 -12.70
CA ASP A 215 12.59 4.70 -13.38
C ASP A 215 12.04 3.63 -12.41
N ALA A 216 11.92 3.93 -11.12
CA ALA A 216 11.41 2.96 -10.14
C ALA A 216 9.94 2.61 -10.42
N PRO A 217 9.57 1.31 -10.55
CA PRO A 217 8.19 0.90 -10.74
C PRO A 217 7.29 1.40 -9.60
N LEU A 218 6.07 1.88 -9.89
CA LEU A 218 5.16 2.43 -8.87
C LEU A 218 4.91 1.50 -7.67
N TRP A 219 4.95 0.19 -7.88
CA TRP A 219 4.76 -0.78 -6.80
C TRP A 219 5.91 -0.73 -5.77
N THR A 220 7.17 -0.42 -6.14
CA THR A 220 8.27 -0.34 -5.16
C THR A 220 8.02 0.78 -4.17
N ARG A 221 7.56 1.95 -4.65
CA ARG A 221 7.14 3.08 -3.82
C ARG A 221 6.04 2.69 -2.84
N MET A 222 5.06 1.91 -3.29
CA MET A 222 3.98 1.41 -2.42
C MET A 222 4.50 0.50 -1.31
N TRP A 223 5.46 -0.39 -1.60
CA TRP A 223 6.04 -1.28 -0.59
C TRP A 223 6.87 -0.54 0.46
N VAL A 224 7.68 0.43 0.04
CA VAL A 224 8.47 1.26 0.96
C VAL A 224 7.54 2.12 1.84
N THR A 225 6.53 2.74 1.23
CA THR A 225 5.55 3.57 1.97
C THR A 225 4.76 2.75 3.00
N LYS A 226 4.45 1.48 2.69
CA LYS A 226 3.67 0.57 3.54
C LYS A 226 4.50 -0.35 4.44
N LEU A 227 5.79 -0.07 4.57
CA LEU A 227 6.72 -0.89 5.35
C LEU A 227 6.28 -1.07 6.82
N PRO A 228 5.82 -0.03 7.54
CA PRO A 228 5.36 -0.20 8.93
C PRO A 228 4.19 -1.19 9.03
N GLU A 229 3.19 -1.07 8.14
CA GLU A 229 2.04 -1.98 8.10
C GLU A 229 2.45 -3.41 7.72
N ILE A 230 3.41 -3.57 6.80
CA ILE A 230 3.97 -4.86 6.41
C ILE A 230 4.64 -5.54 7.61
N VAL A 231 5.48 -4.83 8.36
CA VAL A 231 6.15 -5.37 9.55
C VAL A 231 5.13 -5.81 10.60
N ILE A 232 4.12 -4.97 10.87
CA ILE A 232 3.03 -5.30 11.80
C ILE A 232 2.29 -6.57 11.35
N LEU A 233 1.98 -6.69 10.06
CA LEU A 233 1.32 -7.87 9.50
C LEU A 233 2.18 -9.12 9.64
N LEU A 234 3.47 -9.05 9.30
CA LEU A 234 4.40 -10.18 9.41
C LEU A 234 4.55 -10.65 10.86
N VAL A 235 4.64 -9.73 11.82
CA VAL A 235 4.65 -10.05 13.25
C VAL A 235 3.34 -10.75 13.65
N ALA A 236 2.19 -10.25 13.20
CA ALA A 236 0.91 -10.89 13.48
C ALA A 236 0.80 -12.31 12.90
N LEU A 237 1.28 -12.52 11.67
CA LEU A 237 1.35 -13.83 11.02
C LEU A 237 2.30 -14.78 11.76
N ALA A 238 3.45 -14.29 12.21
CA ALA A 238 4.38 -15.07 13.02
C ALA A 238 3.75 -15.48 14.36
N VAL A 239 3.09 -14.55 15.06
CA VAL A 239 2.36 -14.83 16.31
C VAL A 239 1.27 -15.88 16.08
N LEU A 240 0.47 -15.75 15.00
CA LEU A 240 -0.57 -16.74 14.68
C LEU A 240 0.03 -18.13 14.40
N THR A 241 1.14 -18.18 13.67
CA THR A 241 1.86 -19.42 13.38
C THR A 241 2.36 -20.08 14.68
N LEU A 242 2.92 -19.29 15.59
CA LEU A 242 3.33 -19.77 16.93
C LEU A 242 2.13 -20.28 17.74
N ILE A 243 0.98 -19.60 17.70
CA ILE A 243 -0.26 -20.06 18.37
C ILE A 243 -0.66 -21.45 17.88
N PHE A 244 -0.62 -21.70 16.57
CA PHE A 244 -0.97 -23.01 16.02
C PHE A 244 0.09 -24.08 16.29
N PHE A 245 1.37 -23.73 16.27
CA PHE A 245 2.44 -24.67 16.60
C PHE A 245 2.40 -25.09 18.08
N PHE A 246 2.16 -24.14 18.99
CA PHE A 246 2.03 -24.39 20.43
C PHE A 246 0.59 -24.63 20.91
N GLN A 247 -0.32 -25.01 20.00
CA GLN A 247 -1.74 -25.17 20.31
C GLN A 247 -2.00 -26.15 21.45
N ASP A 248 -1.30 -27.29 21.49
CA ASP A 248 -1.45 -28.34 22.52
C ASP A 248 -1.13 -27.86 23.94
N TRP A 249 -0.20 -26.89 24.05
CA TRP A 249 0.13 -26.25 25.32
C TRP A 249 -0.89 -25.17 25.67
N LEU A 250 -1.32 -24.39 24.68
CA LEU A 250 -2.24 -23.28 24.87
C LEU A 250 -3.63 -23.75 25.31
N VAL A 251 -4.17 -24.82 24.70
CA VAL A 251 -5.53 -25.32 24.95
C VAL A 251 -5.71 -25.89 26.36
N LYS A 252 -4.62 -26.30 27.04
CA LYS A 252 -4.65 -26.74 28.44
C LYS A 252 -4.90 -25.60 29.43
N ARG A 253 -4.86 -24.35 28.98
CA ARG A 253 -5.07 -23.15 29.79
C ARG A 253 -6.27 -22.35 29.27
N PRO A 254 -7.52 -22.76 29.57
CA PRO A 254 -8.72 -22.20 28.95
C PRO A 254 -8.81 -20.67 29.00
N ARG A 255 -8.49 -20.06 30.15
CA ARG A 255 -8.49 -18.60 30.34
C ARG A 255 -7.44 -17.89 29.47
N LEU A 256 -6.27 -18.51 29.27
CA LEU A 256 -5.23 -17.96 28.42
C LEU A 256 -5.63 -18.08 26.94
N THR A 257 -6.16 -19.24 26.53
CA THR A 257 -6.64 -19.46 25.15
C THR A 257 -7.70 -18.43 24.78
N ASP A 258 -8.67 -18.18 25.65
CA ASP A 258 -9.75 -17.22 25.39
C ASP A 258 -9.23 -15.78 25.30
N ARG A 259 -8.33 -15.36 26.22
CA ARG A 259 -7.71 -14.03 26.17
C ARG A 259 -6.85 -13.83 24.93
N VAL A 260 -6.04 -14.81 24.55
CA VAL A 260 -5.22 -14.77 23.34
C VAL A 260 -6.11 -14.66 22.11
N ARG A 261 -7.19 -15.45 22.05
CA ARG A 261 -8.16 -15.40 20.96
C ARG A 261 -8.82 -14.03 20.86
N VAL A 262 -9.39 -13.51 21.94
CA VAL A 262 -10.06 -12.20 21.94
C VAL A 262 -9.08 -11.08 21.61
N GLY A 263 -7.88 -11.09 22.20
CA GLY A 263 -6.83 -10.11 21.90
C GLY A 263 -6.43 -10.12 20.42
N PHE A 264 -6.26 -11.30 19.83
CA PHE A 264 -5.95 -11.42 18.41
C PHE A 264 -7.09 -10.92 17.53
N LEU A 265 -8.35 -11.27 17.83
CA LEU A 265 -9.51 -10.81 17.06
C LEU A 265 -9.68 -9.28 17.12
N VAL A 266 -9.45 -8.67 18.29
CA VAL A 266 -9.43 -7.21 18.44
C VAL A 266 -8.34 -6.61 17.57
N PHE A 267 -7.11 -7.14 17.64
CA PHE A 267 -6.02 -6.69 16.78
C PHE A 267 -6.34 -6.84 15.28
N THR A 268 -6.94 -7.96 14.87
CA THR A 268 -7.34 -8.19 13.47
C THR A 268 -8.39 -7.18 13.02
N LEU A 269 -9.40 -6.89 13.84
CA LEU A 269 -10.44 -5.94 13.49
C LEU A 269 -9.88 -4.50 13.37
N PHE A 270 -9.20 -4.04 14.41
CA PHE A 270 -8.76 -2.64 14.50
C PHE A 270 -7.45 -2.39 13.73
N GLY A 271 -6.47 -3.28 13.86
CA GLY A 271 -5.16 -3.16 13.22
C GLY A 271 -5.17 -3.55 11.74
N ILE A 272 -5.55 -4.79 11.42
CA ILE A 272 -5.55 -5.27 10.02
C ILE A 272 -6.73 -4.66 9.25
N GLY A 273 -7.92 -4.66 9.85
CA GLY A 273 -9.16 -4.18 9.23
C GLY A 273 -9.23 -2.65 9.10
N TRP A 274 -9.41 -1.93 10.20
CA TRP A 274 -9.72 -0.49 10.14
C TRP A 274 -8.52 0.43 9.98
N TYR A 275 -7.33 0.02 10.43
CA TYR A 275 -6.11 0.80 10.25
C TYR A 275 -5.43 0.49 8.91
N ALA A 276 -5.13 -0.78 8.64
CA ALA A 276 -4.40 -1.17 7.43
C ALA A 276 -5.29 -1.42 6.19
N ASN A 277 -6.62 -1.51 6.35
CA ASN A 277 -7.59 -1.80 5.28
C ASN A 277 -7.30 -3.11 4.52
N ALA A 278 -6.61 -4.06 5.15
CA ALA A 278 -6.17 -5.29 4.55
C ALA A 278 -7.24 -6.39 4.71
N GLN A 279 -8.22 -6.40 3.80
CA GLN A 279 -9.32 -7.36 3.80
C GLN A 279 -9.35 -8.09 2.46
N LEU A 280 -9.24 -9.42 2.48
CA LEU A 280 -9.43 -10.22 1.28
C LEU A 280 -10.92 -10.27 0.95
N SER A 281 -11.22 -10.26 -0.34
CA SER A 281 -12.56 -10.32 -0.91
C SER A 281 -12.63 -11.36 -2.02
N VAL A 282 -13.84 -11.72 -2.43
CA VAL A 282 -14.05 -12.57 -3.62
C VAL A 282 -13.47 -11.93 -4.88
N VAL A 283 -13.49 -10.59 -4.98
CA VAL A 283 -12.95 -9.85 -6.13
C VAL A 283 -11.47 -10.16 -6.33
N ASN A 284 -10.69 -10.30 -5.26
CA ASN A 284 -9.27 -10.65 -5.38
C ASN A 284 -9.08 -12.04 -6.00
N ILE A 285 -9.97 -13.00 -5.71
CA ILE A 285 -9.95 -14.33 -6.34
C ILE A 285 -10.28 -14.21 -7.82
N LEU A 286 -11.38 -13.51 -8.13
CA LEU A 286 -11.82 -13.31 -9.50
C LEU A 286 -10.75 -12.59 -10.33
N ALA A 287 -10.04 -11.61 -9.75
CA ALA A 287 -8.94 -10.91 -10.39
C ALA A 287 -7.75 -11.84 -10.70
N VAL A 288 -7.35 -12.71 -9.76
CA VAL A 288 -6.29 -13.73 -10.00
C VAL A 288 -6.70 -14.67 -11.15
N PHE A 289 -7.93 -15.18 -11.12
CA PHE A 289 -8.42 -16.09 -12.17
C PHE A 289 -8.53 -15.39 -13.52
N ASN A 290 -9.00 -14.14 -13.56
CA ASN A 290 -9.10 -13.39 -14.80
C ASN A 290 -7.71 -13.10 -15.37
N ALA A 291 -6.76 -12.65 -14.54
CA ALA A 291 -5.36 -12.43 -14.94
C ALA A 291 -4.68 -13.69 -15.50
N LEU A 292 -5.02 -14.88 -14.97
CA LEU A 292 -4.55 -16.15 -15.53
C LEU A 292 -5.08 -16.43 -16.95
N VAL A 293 -6.24 -15.89 -17.31
CA VAL A 293 -6.89 -16.09 -18.63
C VAL A 293 -6.53 -14.99 -19.62
N SER A 294 -6.43 -13.73 -19.18
CA SER A 294 -6.24 -12.55 -20.04
C SER A 294 -4.78 -12.11 -20.19
N GLY A 295 -3.83 -12.76 -19.51
CA GLY A 295 -2.42 -12.38 -19.46
C GLY A 295 -2.02 -11.87 -18.08
N PHE A 296 -1.00 -12.50 -17.49
CA PHE A 296 -0.64 -12.31 -16.10
C PHE A 296 0.43 -11.21 -15.95
N ASP A 297 0.04 -10.09 -15.33
CA ASP A 297 0.93 -8.99 -14.99
C ASP A 297 1.07 -8.88 -13.46
N TRP A 298 2.29 -9.09 -12.97
CA TRP A 298 2.62 -9.04 -11.53
C TRP A 298 2.48 -7.65 -10.93
N SER A 299 2.56 -6.59 -11.75
CA SER A 299 2.55 -5.21 -11.27
C SER A 299 1.29 -4.89 -10.47
N TYR A 300 0.11 -5.26 -10.97
CA TYR A 300 -1.18 -5.02 -10.29
C TYR A 300 -1.27 -5.70 -8.92
N PHE A 301 -0.74 -6.91 -8.78
CA PHE A 301 -0.74 -7.62 -7.51
C PHE A 301 0.23 -7.01 -6.50
N LEU A 302 1.37 -6.49 -6.98
CA LEU A 302 2.38 -5.86 -6.14
C LEU A 302 1.98 -4.46 -5.68
N MET A 303 1.00 -3.81 -6.30
CA MET A 303 0.49 -2.50 -5.86
C MET A 303 -0.17 -2.54 -4.47
N GLU A 304 -0.70 -3.69 -4.06
CA GLU A 304 -1.33 -3.89 -2.75
C GLU A 304 -0.51 -4.85 -1.86
N PRO A 305 0.61 -4.39 -1.25
CA PRO A 305 1.58 -5.25 -0.57
C PRO A 305 0.97 -6.09 0.56
N LEU A 306 0.06 -5.52 1.34
CA LEU A 306 -0.58 -6.22 2.46
C LEU A 306 -1.47 -7.36 1.98
N ILE A 307 -2.23 -7.13 0.91
CA ILE A 307 -3.11 -8.14 0.32
C ILE A 307 -2.28 -9.26 -0.33
N PHE A 308 -1.16 -8.90 -0.98
CA PHE A 308 -0.21 -9.86 -1.52
C PHE A 308 0.37 -10.78 -0.42
N ILE A 309 0.86 -10.22 0.68
CA ILE A 309 1.39 -10.98 1.83
C ILE A 309 0.28 -11.84 2.46
N LEU A 310 -0.92 -11.29 2.63
CA LEU A 310 -2.06 -12.06 3.14
C LEU A 310 -2.38 -13.24 2.22
N TRP A 311 -2.40 -13.06 0.90
CA TRP A 311 -2.61 -14.14 -0.06
C TRP A 311 -1.56 -15.24 0.06
N GLY A 312 -0.28 -14.88 0.15
CA GLY A 312 0.80 -15.84 0.42
C GLY A 312 0.58 -16.61 1.73
N SER A 313 0.17 -15.91 2.79
CA SER A 313 -0.15 -16.53 4.08
C SER A 313 -1.38 -17.44 4.00
N VAL A 314 -2.40 -17.08 3.22
CA VAL A 314 -3.60 -17.89 3.01
C VAL A 314 -3.23 -19.17 2.27
N ALA A 315 -2.46 -19.06 1.18
CA ALA A 315 -1.97 -20.22 0.42
C ALA A 315 -1.17 -21.18 1.31
N ALA A 316 -0.24 -20.67 2.12
CA ALA A 316 0.48 -21.48 3.10
C ALA A 316 -0.47 -22.10 4.13
N SER A 317 -1.42 -21.32 4.67
CA SER A 317 -2.34 -21.80 5.69
C SER A 317 -3.31 -22.87 5.19
N LEU A 318 -3.75 -22.79 3.92
CA LEU A 318 -4.62 -23.78 3.29
C LEU A 318 -3.96 -25.17 3.28
N LEU A 319 -2.64 -25.22 3.07
CA LEU A 319 -1.86 -26.45 3.04
C LEU A 319 -1.75 -27.13 4.42
N PHE A 320 -1.56 -26.34 5.49
CA PHE A 320 -1.30 -26.86 6.83
C PHE A 320 -2.55 -26.94 7.74
N TRP A 321 -3.41 -25.92 7.72
CA TRP A 321 -4.58 -25.75 8.60
C TRP A 321 -5.90 -25.52 7.83
N GLY A 322 -5.90 -25.63 6.50
CA GLY A 322 -7.06 -25.27 5.70
C GLY A 322 -7.44 -23.80 5.83
N ARG A 323 -8.69 -23.45 5.53
CA ARG A 323 -9.15 -22.04 5.54
C ARG A 323 -9.33 -21.43 6.93
N GLY A 324 -9.23 -22.24 7.98
CA GLY A 324 -9.55 -21.84 9.35
C GLY A 324 -8.61 -20.79 9.92
N ALA A 325 -7.34 -20.81 9.52
CA ALA A 325 -6.37 -19.79 9.92
C ALA A 325 -6.81 -18.39 9.46
N TYR A 326 -7.23 -18.25 8.20
CA TYR A 326 -7.71 -16.96 7.70
C TYR A 326 -9.10 -16.60 8.22
N CYS A 327 -10.12 -17.40 7.90
CA CYS A 327 -11.50 -17.09 8.22
C CYS A 327 -11.78 -17.02 9.74
N GLY A 328 -11.01 -17.76 10.54
CA GLY A 328 -11.17 -17.83 11.99
C GLY A 328 -10.37 -16.79 12.77
N TRP A 329 -9.20 -16.37 12.27
CA TRP A 329 -8.27 -15.50 13.00
C TRP A 329 -7.91 -14.22 12.24
N LEU A 330 -7.52 -14.30 10.96
CA LEU A 330 -7.02 -13.13 10.21
C LEU A 330 -8.09 -12.31 9.51
N CYS A 331 -9.31 -12.81 9.33
CA CYS A 331 -10.37 -12.10 8.64
C CYS A 331 -11.02 -11.02 9.54
N PRO A 332 -10.87 -9.71 9.23
CA PRO A 332 -11.45 -8.63 10.02
C PRO A 332 -12.97 -8.71 10.16
N PHE A 333 -13.69 -9.02 9.06
CA PHE A 333 -15.15 -9.17 9.10
C PHE A 333 -15.60 -10.38 9.94
N GLY A 334 -14.81 -11.45 9.95
CA GLY A 334 -15.04 -12.60 10.83
C GLY A 334 -14.84 -12.26 12.29
N ALA A 335 -13.78 -11.49 12.59
CA ALA A 335 -13.50 -10.99 13.94
C ALA A 335 -14.61 -10.06 14.44
N LEU A 336 -15.10 -9.15 13.59
CA LEU A 336 -16.24 -8.28 13.90
C LEU A 336 -17.47 -9.09 14.32
N GLN A 337 -17.87 -10.12 13.56
CA GLN A 337 -19.02 -10.95 13.90
C GLN A 337 -18.84 -11.72 15.22
N GLU A 338 -17.66 -12.26 15.48
CA GLU A 338 -17.40 -12.98 16.74
C GLU A 338 -17.39 -12.04 17.94
N LEU A 339 -16.76 -10.87 17.83
CA LEU A 339 -16.74 -9.86 18.89
C LEU A 339 -18.14 -9.30 19.17
N LEU A 340 -18.93 -9.03 18.13
CA LEU A 340 -20.33 -8.61 18.26
C LEU A 340 -21.18 -9.69 18.94
N ASN A 341 -21.00 -10.96 18.58
CA ASN A 341 -21.74 -12.06 19.22
C ASN A 341 -21.31 -12.26 20.69
N ARG A 342 -20.03 -12.10 21.02
CA ARG A 342 -19.56 -12.10 22.41
C ARG A 342 -20.18 -10.96 23.21
N LEU A 343 -20.25 -9.77 22.63
CA LEU A 343 -20.95 -8.63 23.23
C LEU A 343 -22.45 -8.95 23.41
N ALA A 344 -23.09 -9.56 22.41
CA ALA A 344 -24.49 -10.00 22.47
C ALA A 344 -24.75 -10.99 23.61
N LYS A 345 -23.86 -11.97 23.81
CA LYS A 345 -23.90 -12.92 24.94
C LYS A 345 -23.73 -12.20 26.29
N LEU A 346 -22.86 -11.18 26.35
CA LEU A 346 -22.66 -10.37 27.56
C LEU A 346 -23.93 -9.59 27.95
N ILE A 347 -24.63 -9.02 26.97
CA ILE A 347 -25.93 -8.35 27.17
C ILE A 347 -27.12 -9.32 27.20
N ARG A 348 -26.86 -10.64 27.26
CA ARG A 348 -27.84 -11.73 27.39
C ARG A 348 -28.84 -11.85 26.24
N ILE A 349 -28.44 -11.52 25.01
CA ILE A 349 -29.23 -11.84 23.81
C ILE A 349 -29.33 -13.36 23.64
N PRO A 350 -30.52 -13.92 23.41
CA PRO A 350 -30.70 -15.36 23.26
C PRO A 350 -29.92 -15.89 22.05
N GLN A 351 -29.14 -16.94 22.28
CA GLN A 351 -28.40 -17.62 21.21
C GLN A 351 -29.28 -18.74 20.64
N LEU A 352 -29.49 -18.72 19.32
CA LEU A 352 -30.39 -19.62 18.60
C LEU A 352 -29.57 -20.68 17.85
N PRO A 353 -29.29 -21.86 18.44
CA PRO A 353 -28.67 -22.96 17.71
C PRO A 353 -29.65 -23.47 16.66
N LEU A 354 -29.25 -23.45 15.39
CA LEU A 354 -30.09 -23.98 14.31
C LEU A 354 -30.12 -25.52 14.35
N PRO A 355 -31.27 -26.15 14.06
CA PRO A 355 -31.35 -27.60 13.89
C PRO A 355 -30.43 -28.08 12.77
N TRP A 356 -29.82 -29.25 12.95
CA TRP A 356 -28.82 -29.80 12.02
C TRP A 356 -29.32 -29.87 10.57
N GLY A 357 -30.54 -30.36 10.34
CA GLY A 357 -31.08 -30.50 8.97
C GLY A 357 -31.30 -29.17 8.24
N LEU A 358 -31.60 -28.08 8.96
CA LEU A 358 -31.68 -26.74 8.37
C LEU A 358 -30.29 -26.19 8.09
N HIS A 359 -29.38 -26.37 9.04
CA HIS A 359 -27.99 -25.96 8.89
C HIS A 359 -27.31 -26.57 7.66
N GLU A 360 -27.45 -27.88 7.48
CA GLU A 360 -26.86 -28.63 6.38
C GLU A 360 -27.37 -28.15 5.01
N ARG A 361 -28.66 -27.77 4.93
CA ARG A 361 -29.28 -27.24 3.71
C ARG A 361 -28.90 -25.80 3.39
N LEU A 362 -28.56 -25.00 4.40
CA LEU A 362 -28.18 -23.60 4.21
C LEU A 362 -26.69 -23.43 3.84
N TRP A 363 -25.84 -24.40 4.14
CA TRP A 363 -24.41 -24.35 3.77
C TRP A 363 -24.14 -24.21 2.26
N PRO A 364 -24.84 -24.94 1.36
CA PRO A 364 -24.70 -24.77 -0.09
C PRO A 364 -24.92 -23.34 -0.59
N LEU A 365 -25.66 -22.49 0.14
CA LEU A 365 -26.02 -21.15 -0.31
C LEU A 365 -24.79 -20.28 -0.62
N LYS A 366 -23.76 -20.28 0.24
CA LYS A 366 -22.51 -19.53 -0.04
C LYS A 366 -21.78 -20.05 -1.28
N TYR A 367 -21.84 -21.36 -1.56
CA TYR A 367 -21.23 -21.95 -2.74
C TYR A 367 -22.02 -21.57 -4.00
N LEU A 368 -23.36 -21.52 -3.91
CA LEU A 368 -24.20 -21.02 -4.99
C LEU A 368 -23.91 -19.55 -5.30
N ILE A 369 -23.82 -18.69 -4.28
CA ILE A 369 -23.46 -17.27 -4.44
C ILE A 369 -22.09 -17.15 -5.13
N PHE A 370 -21.10 -17.92 -4.67
CA PHE A 370 -19.77 -17.93 -5.29
C PHE A 370 -19.81 -18.37 -6.76
N LEU A 371 -20.50 -19.47 -7.09
CA LEU A 371 -20.61 -19.97 -8.47
C LEU A 371 -21.31 -18.97 -9.40
N VAL A 372 -22.34 -18.27 -8.90
CA VAL A 372 -23.04 -17.22 -9.66
C VAL A 372 -22.08 -16.05 -9.94
N LEU A 373 -21.38 -15.55 -8.90
CA LEU A 373 -20.40 -14.47 -9.06
C LEU A 373 -19.26 -14.86 -10.01
N PHE A 374 -18.76 -16.09 -9.88
CA PHE A 374 -17.74 -16.64 -10.77
C PHE A 374 -18.24 -16.73 -12.21
N GLY A 375 -19.45 -17.23 -12.44
CA GLY A 375 -20.07 -17.29 -13.76
C GLY A 375 -20.19 -15.92 -14.44
N PHE A 376 -20.63 -14.89 -13.71
CA PHE A 376 -20.69 -13.52 -14.24
C PHE A 376 -19.29 -12.92 -14.49
N SER A 377 -18.29 -13.27 -13.66
CA SER A 377 -16.92 -12.77 -13.83
C SER A 377 -16.24 -13.21 -15.12
N LEU A 378 -16.65 -14.37 -15.67
CA LEU A 378 -16.16 -14.86 -16.97
C LEU A 378 -16.75 -14.06 -18.14
N HIS A 379 -17.89 -13.41 -17.96
CA HIS A 379 -18.53 -12.60 -18.99
C HIS A 379 -18.13 -11.12 -18.91
N SER A 380 -18.09 -10.54 -17.70
CA SER A 380 -17.67 -9.16 -17.48
C SER A 380 -17.15 -8.97 -16.06
N LEU A 381 -15.89 -8.53 -15.94
CA LEU A 381 -15.28 -8.22 -14.65
C LEU A 381 -16.04 -7.09 -13.92
N GLY A 382 -16.46 -6.04 -14.66
CA GLY A 382 -17.19 -4.92 -14.07
C GLY A 382 -18.58 -5.29 -13.52
N VAL A 383 -19.28 -6.26 -14.14
CA VAL A 383 -20.54 -6.78 -13.59
C VAL A 383 -20.29 -7.60 -12.32
N ALA A 384 -19.25 -8.44 -12.34
CA ALA A 384 -18.87 -9.22 -11.16
C ALA A 384 -18.45 -8.35 -9.98
N GLU A 385 -17.75 -7.24 -10.21
CA GLU A 385 -17.39 -6.27 -9.15
C GLU A 385 -18.62 -5.61 -8.52
N ARG A 386 -19.62 -5.23 -9.33
CA ARG A 386 -20.89 -4.69 -8.83
C ARG A 386 -21.68 -5.73 -8.04
N LEU A 387 -21.73 -6.98 -8.51
CA LEU A 387 -22.41 -8.06 -7.79
C LEU A 387 -21.64 -8.49 -6.53
N ALA A 388 -20.32 -8.32 -6.50
CA ALA A 388 -19.48 -8.59 -5.33
C ALA A 388 -19.75 -7.62 -4.17
N GLU A 389 -20.56 -6.56 -4.35
CA GLU A 389 -21.09 -5.74 -3.26
C GLU A 389 -22.00 -6.52 -2.29
N VAL A 390 -22.39 -7.75 -2.65
CA VAL A 390 -22.93 -8.75 -1.71
C VAL A 390 -21.98 -8.98 -0.53
N GLU A 391 -20.67 -8.75 -0.69
CA GLU A 391 -19.74 -8.74 0.41
C GLU A 391 -19.79 -7.40 1.19
N PRO A 392 -20.25 -7.40 2.46
CA PRO A 392 -20.31 -6.18 3.27
C PRO A 392 -18.92 -5.70 3.71
N PHE A 393 -17.84 -6.28 3.19
CA PHE A 393 -16.45 -6.01 3.57
C PHE A 393 -16.04 -4.58 3.29
N LYS A 394 -16.35 -4.06 2.09
CA LYS A 394 -16.04 -2.68 1.72
C LYS A 394 -16.77 -1.70 2.64
N THR A 395 -18.04 -1.96 2.96
CA THR A 395 -18.85 -1.08 3.81
C THR A 395 -18.45 -1.17 5.29
N ALA A 396 -18.33 -2.37 5.85
CA ALA A 396 -18.12 -2.57 7.29
C ALA A 396 -16.65 -2.39 7.73
N ILE A 397 -15.70 -2.79 6.88
CA ILE A 397 -14.26 -2.75 7.20
C ILE A 397 -13.61 -1.55 6.53
N ILE A 398 -13.53 -1.51 5.20
CA ILE A 398 -12.75 -0.49 4.49
C ILE A 398 -13.30 0.92 4.72
N LEU A 399 -14.62 1.11 4.56
CA LEU A 399 -15.29 2.40 4.67
C LEU A 399 -15.88 2.67 6.05
N LYS A 400 -15.76 1.75 7.02
CA LYS A 400 -16.14 1.99 8.44
C LYS A 400 -17.59 2.47 8.61
N PHE A 401 -18.51 1.94 7.81
CA PHE A 401 -19.93 2.32 7.72
C PHE A 401 -20.19 3.76 7.20
N VAL A 402 -19.17 4.43 6.64
CA VAL A 402 -19.30 5.72 5.96
C VAL A 402 -19.48 5.47 4.46
N ARG A 403 -20.70 5.08 4.08
CA ARG A 403 -21.11 4.85 2.68
C ARG A 403 -22.59 5.22 2.51
N ASP A 404 -23.08 5.29 1.28
CA ASP A 404 -24.50 5.52 1.00
C ASP A 404 -25.40 4.55 1.78
N TRP A 405 -26.55 5.08 2.21
CA TRP A 405 -27.46 4.42 3.14
C TRP A 405 -27.90 2.99 2.73
N PRO A 406 -28.11 2.63 1.43
CA PRO A 406 -28.53 1.27 1.09
C PRO A 406 -27.46 0.23 1.43
N PHE A 407 -26.18 0.57 1.24
CA PHE A 407 -25.07 -0.33 1.53
C PHE A 407 -24.88 -0.51 3.04
N VAL A 408 -25.04 0.56 3.80
CA VAL A 408 -24.98 0.52 5.27
C VAL A 408 -26.13 -0.31 5.82
N LEU A 409 -27.35 -0.08 5.31
CA LEU A 409 -28.52 -0.86 5.68
C LEU A 409 -28.32 -2.35 5.40
N PHE A 410 -27.81 -2.70 4.22
CA PHE A 410 -27.49 -4.08 3.87
C PHE A 410 -26.44 -4.70 4.82
N ALA A 411 -25.34 -4.00 5.08
CA ALA A 411 -24.30 -4.49 5.98
C ALA A 411 -24.83 -4.72 7.41
N VAL A 412 -25.67 -3.81 7.92
CA VAL A 412 -26.33 -3.97 9.23
C VAL A 412 -27.33 -5.13 9.20
N ALA A 413 -28.15 -5.24 8.15
CA ALA A 413 -29.12 -6.33 8.00
C ALA A 413 -28.47 -7.71 7.99
N VAL A 414 -27.24 -7.81 7.47
CA VAL A 414 -26.44 -9.04 7.49
C VAL A 414 -25.78 -9.30 8.86
N LEU A 415 -25.40 -8.25 9.59
CA LEU A 415 -24.77 -8.37 10.91
C LEU A 415 -25.76 -8.66 12.04
N VAL A 416 -27.00 -8.16 11.95
CA VAL A 416 -28.05 -8.34 12.98
C VAL A 416 -28.34 -9.83 13.27
N PRO A 417 -28.54 -10.72 12.28
CA PRO A 417 -28.66 -12.15 12.52
C PRO A 417 -27.44 -12.75 13.24
N GLY A 418 -26.26 -12.15 13.05
CA GLY A 418 -25.02 -12.52 13.74
C GLY A 418 -25.06 -12.38 15.26
N LEU A 419 -25.96 -11.55 15.80
CA LEU A 419 -26.16 -11.38 17.24
C LEU A 419 -26.84 -12.60 17.88
N PHE A 420 -27.68 -13.30 17.11
CA PHE A 420 -28.41 -14.49 17.54
C PHE A 420 -27.73 -15.80 17.12
N ILE A 421 -27.13 -15.79 15.94
CA ILE A 421 -26.44 -16.93 15.32
C ILE A 421 -24.99 -16.52 15.09
N GLU A 422 -24.09 -17.08 15.88
CA GLU A 422 -22.67 -16.75 15.81
C GLU A 422 -22.12 -16.95 14.39
N ARG A 423 -21.47 -15.89 13.85
CA ARG A 423 -20.85 -15.87 12.50
C ARG A 423 -21.81 -16.23 11.35
N PHE A 424 -23.07 -15.77 11.42
CA PHE A 424 -24.12 -16.02 10.42
C PHE A 424 -23.66 -15.81 8.97
N TYR A 425 -23.05 -14.67 8.64
CA TYR A 425 -22.64 -14.36 7.27
C TYR A 425 -21.54 -15.31 6.77
N CYS A 426 -20.51 -15.54 7.60
CA CYS A 426 -19.41 -16.44 7.27
C CYS A 426 -19.88 -17.89 7.06
N ARG A 427 -20.99 -18.27 7.68
CA ARG A 427 -21.56 -19.61 7.64
C ARG A 427 -22.42 -19.86 6.39
N TYR A 428 -23.16 -18.85 5.92
CA TYR A 428 -24.20 -19.05 4.90
C TYR A 428 -24.09 -18.20 3.64
N MET A 429 -23.42 -17.05 3.68
CA MET A 429 -23.46 -16.08 2.58
C MET A 429 -22.08 -15.72 2.02
N CYS A 430 -21.01 -15.93 2.77
CA CYS A 430 -19.66 -15.49 2.41
C CYS A 430 -19.08 -16.24 1.19
N PRO A 431 -18.97 -15.61 0.01
CA PRO A 431 -18.46 -16.27 -1.19
C PRO A 431 -16.95 -16.49 -1.14
N LEU A 432 -16.17 -15.56 -0.55
CA LEU A 432 -14.75 -15.78 -0.25
C LEU A 432 -14.55 -17.04 0.60
N GLY A 433 -15.39 -17.25 1.62
CA GLY A 433 -15.33 -18.43 2.48
C GLY A 433 -15.63 -19.73 1.74
N ALA A 434 -16.51 -19.68 0.73
CA ALA A 434 -16.81 -20.82 -0.15
C ALA A 434 -15.63 -21.13 -1.08
N ALA A 435 -15.02 -20.10 -1.68
CA ALA A 435 -13.85 -20.25 -2.54
C ALA A 435 -12.66 -20.88 -1.80
N LEU A 436 -12.36 -20.40 -0.60
CA LEU A 436 -11.29 -20.94 0.24
C LEU A 436 -11.61 -22.35 0.80
N ALA A 437 -12.87 -22.77 0.80
CA ALA A 437 -13.26 -24.11 1.26
C ALA A 437 -12.97 -25.20 0.23
N ILE A 438 -12.95 -24.88 -1.08
CA ILE A 438 -12.72 -25.87 -2.14
C ILE A 438 -11.32 -26.51 -2.03
N PRO A 439 -10.21 -25.75 -1.92
CA PRO A 439 -8.88 -26.32 -1.73
C PRO A 439 -8.66 -26.86 -0.32
N GLY A 440 -9.48 -26.46 0.66
CA GLY A 440 -9.30 -26.81 2.09
C GLY A 440 -9.30 -28.31 2.39
N ARG A 441 -9.84 -29.15 1.49
CA ARG A 441 -9.78 -30.62 1.60
C ARG A 441 -8.37 -31.18 1.31
N LEU A 442 -7.51 -30.45 0.61
CA LEU A 442 -6.15 -30.86 0.25
C LEU A 442 -5.11 -30.66 1.37
N ARG A 443 -5.55 -30.32 2.59
CA ARG A 443 -4.64 -30.13 3.73
C ARG A 443 -3.82 -31.40 3.99
N MET A 444 -2.54 -31.25 4.29
CA MET A 444 -1.65 -32.39 4.53
C MET A 444 -1.79 -32.98 5.94
N PHE A 445 -2.29 -32.21 6.93
CA PHE A 445 -2.24 -32.61 8.34
C PHE A 445 -3.57 -32.41 9.09
N GLU A 446 -3.95 -33.42 9.89
CA GLU A 446 -5.11 -33.37 10.79
C GLU A 446 -4.68 -33.08 12.24
N TRP A 447 -4.56 -31.80 12.58
CA TRP A 447 -4.06 -31.38 13.91
C TRP A 447 -5.08 -31.50 15.05
N LEU A 448 -6.38 -31.60 14.75
CA LEU A 448 -7.45 -31.59 15.76
C LEU A 448 -7.69 -33.00 16.31
N LYS A 449 -7.41 -33.20 17.61
CA LYS A 449 -7.55 -34.50 18.28
C LYS A 449 -8.98 -34.75 18.72
N ARG A 450 -9.40 -36.02 18.68
CA ARG A 450 -10.70 -36.50 19.19
C ARG A 450 -10.56 -37.86 19.84
N TYR A 451 -11.44 -38.16 20.77
CA TYR A 451 -11.61 -39.50 21.34
C TYR A 451 -12.63 -40.31 20.53
N LYS A 452 -12.63 -41.64 20.71
CA LYS A 452 -13.56 -42.55 20.03
C LYS A 452 -15.01 -42.34 20.47
N GLU A 453 -15.20 -41.89 21.71
CA GLU A 453 -16.49 -41.61 22.34
C GLU A 453 -17.09 -40.26 21.90
N CYS A 454 -16.35 -39.46 21.12
CA CYS A 454 -16.80 -38.17 20.63
C CYS A 454 -17.71 -38.35 19.40
N GLY A 455 -19.01 -38.03 19.53
CA GLY A 455 -20.06 -38.26 18.53
C GLY A 455 -21.08 -39.28 19.04
N ALA A 456 -20.61 -40.38 19.63
CA ALA A 456 -21.46 -41.34 20.32
C ALA A 456 -20.74 -41.89 21.57
N PRO A 457 -21.26 -41.66 22.80
CA PRO A 457 -22.47 -40.91 23.17
C PRO A 457 -22.26 -39.39 23.38
N CYS A 458 -21.03 -38.87 23.30
CA CYS A 458 -20.75 -37.48 23.67
C CYS A 458 -20.98 -36.48 22.51
N GLN A 459 -21.89 -35.52 22.71
CA GLN A 459 -22.22 -34.46 21.72
C GLN A 459 -21.72 -33.06 22.10
N ARG A 460 -20.93 -32.94 23.18
CA ARG A 460 -20.59 -31.64 23.78
C ARG A 460 -19.88 -30.69 22.81
N CYS A 461 -18.82 -31.14 22.15
CA CYS A 461 -18.08 -30.32 21.20
C CYS A 461 -18.93 -29.92 19.97
N ALA A 462 -19.90 -30.76 19.56
CA ALA A 462 -20.78 -30.45 18.44
C ALA A 462 -21.75 -29.32 18.80
N ASN A 463 -22.33 -29.37 20.00
CA ASN A 463 -23.26 -28.35 20.50
C ASN A 463 -22.57 -27.00 20.79
N GLU A 464 -21.31 -27.03 21.26
CA GLU A 464 -20.54 -25.82 21.56
C GLU A 464 -19.79 -25.24 20.35
N CYS A 465 -19.81 -25.92 19.18
CA CYS A 465 -19.12 -25.42 17.99
C CYS A 465 -19.84 -24.20 17.42
N MET A 466 -19.19 -23.04 17.45
CA MET A 466 -19.75 -21.76 16.96
C MET A 466 -20.28 -21.80 15.51
N VAL A 467 -19.68 -22.62 14.64
CA VAL A 467 -20.10 -22.79 13.25
C VAL A 467 -20.79 -24.13 12.98
N GLN A 468 -21.00 -24.95 14.01
CA GLN A 468 -21.58 -26.30 13.90
C GLN A 468 -20.89 -27.16 12.82
N ALA A 469 -19.56 -27.05 12.69
CA ALA A 469 -18.78 -27.82 11.72
C ALA A 469 -18.59 -29.30 12.11
N ILE A 470 -19.15 -29.76 13.23
CA ILE A 470 -18.99 -31.12 13.73
C ILE A 470 -20.29 -31.87 13.47
N HIS A 471 -20.22 -32.93 12.68
CA HIS A 471 -21.37 -33.80 12.41
C HIS A 471 -21.79 -34.56 13.68
N PRO A 472 -23.08 -34.86 13.87
CA PRO A 472 -23.57 -35.72 14.94
C PRO A 472 -22.80 -37.03 15.16
N GLU A 473 -22.26 -37.71 14.15
CA GLU A 473 -21.46 -38.94 14.37
C GLU A 473 -20.04 -38.65 14.87
N GLY A 474 -19.67 -37.37 14.93
CA GLY A 474 -18.41 -36.92 15.49
C GLY A 474 -17.30 -36.65 14.47
N ASN A 475 -17.61 -36.54 13.19
CA ASN A 475 -16.61 -36.12 12.21
C ASN A 475 -16.55 -34.59 12.11
N ILE A 476 -15.34 -34.03 11.98
CA ILE A 476 -15.16 -32.58 11.78
C ILE A 476 -15.18 -32.31 10.28
N ASN A 477 -16.14 -31.51 9.81
CA ASN A 477 -16.15 -31.03 8.43
C ASN A 477 -15.10 -29.91 8.27
N VAL A 478 -14.01 -30.26 7.60
CA VAL A 478 -12.83 -29.38 7.40
C VAL A 478 -13.15 -28.17 6.55
N ASN A 479 -14.11 -28.31 5.63
CA ASN A 479 -14.57 -27.23 4.76
C ASN A 479 -15.37 -26.19 5.53
N GLU A 480 -15.88 -26.52 6.71
CA GLU A 480 -16.68 -25.64 7.55
C GLU A 480 -15.96 -25.16 8.82
N CYS A 481 -14.96 -25.92 9.28
CA CYS A 481 -14.18 -25.61 10.48
C CYS A 481 -13.37 -24.32 10.36
N LEU A 482 -13.53 -23.42 11.34
CA LEU A 482 -12.79 -22.16 11.45
C LEU A 482 -11.55 -22.24 12.37
N TYR A 483 -11.13 -23.43 12.80
CA TYR A 483 -9.95 -23.63 13.66
C TYR A 483 -9.90 -22.70 14.88
N CYS A 484 -11.03 -22.54 15.57
CA CYS A 484 -11.12 -21.69 16.76
C CYS A 484 -10.48 -22.31 18.03
N LEU A 485 -10.10 -23.58 17.97
CA LEU A 485 -9.53 -24.39 19.05
C LEU A 485 -10.45 -24.62 20.27
N HIS A 486 -11.70 -24.12 20.27
CA HIS A 486 -12.64 -24.33 21.38
C HIS A 486 -12.87 -25.82 21.69
N CYS A 487 -13.05 -26.65 20.66
CA CYS A 487 -13.21 -28.09 20.85
C CYS A 487 -11.96 -28.78 21.43
N GLN A 488 -10.76 -28.24 21.19
CA GLN A 488 -9.50 -28.76 21.74
C GLN A 488 -9.29 -28.33 23.20
N VAL A 489 -9.80 -27.15 23.58
CA VAL A 489 -9.88 -26.71 24.98
C VAL A 489 -10.78 -27.68 25.75
N VAL A 490 -11.99 -27.93 25.25
CA VAL A 490 -12.92 -28.90 25.88
C VAL A 490 -12.32 -30.31 25.90
N TYR A 491 -11.65 -30.74 24.83
CA TYR A 491 -10.98 -32.04 24.75
C TYR A 491 -9.93 -32.25 25.84
N SER A 492 -9.21 -31.18 26.23
CA SER A 492 -8.09 -31.24 27.19
C SER A 492 -8.49 -30.95 28.63
N ASP A 493 -9.73 -30.48 28.85
CA ASP A 493 -10.25 -30.07 30.15
C ASP A 493 -10.84 -31.27 30.90
N ASP A 494 -10.32 -31.54 32.10
CA ASP A 494 -10.72 -32.66 32.96
C ASP A 494 -12.03 -32.42 33.73
N HIS A 495 -12.53 -31.19 33.76
CA HIS A 495 -13.84 -30.80 34.28
C HIS A 495 -14.91 -30.66 33.19
N ALA A 496 -14.53 -30.50 31.92
CA ALA A 496 -15.49 -30.35 30.82
C ALA A 496 -15.63 -31.62 29.94
N CYS A 497 -14.55 -32.34 29.64
CA CYS A 497 -14.63 -33.53 28.79
C CYS A 497 -15.16 -34.74 29.57
N PRO A 498 -16.28 -35.38 29.16
CA PRO A 498 -16.79 -36.57 29.86
C PRO A 498 -15.77 -37.71 29.98
N VAL A 499 -14.91 -37.91 28.97
CA VAL A 499 -13.86 -38.93 28.98
C VAL A 499 -12.80 -38.63 30.05
N LEU A 500 -12.38 -37.37 30.17
CA LEU A 500 -11.39 -36.98 31.18
C LEU A 500 -12.01 -36.91 32.58
N ILE A 501 -13.26 -36.48 32.71
CA ILE A 501 -14.01 -36.52 33.98
C ILE A 501 -14.05 -37.96 34.50
N GLN A 502 -14.41 -38.93 33.65
CA GLN A 502 -14.40 -40.35 34.04
C GLN A 502 -13.01 -40.83 34.46
N LYS A 503 -11.96 -40.43 33.73
CA LYS A 503 -10.57 -40.78 34.10
C LYS A 503 -10.14 -40.14 35.42
N ARG A 504 -10.52 -38.88 35.68
CA ARG A 504 -10.24 -38.19 36.94
C ARG A 504 -10.99 -38.83 38.09
N LEU A 505 -12.31 -39.01 37.99
CA LEU A 505 -13.12 -39.65 39.02
C LEU A 505 -12.61 -41.06 39.35
N LYS A 506 -12.16 -41.82 38.35
CA LYS A 506 -11.52 -43.13 38.57
C LYS A 506 -10.20 -43.00 39.35
N ARG A 507 -9.34 -42.04 39.02
CA ARG A 507 -8.09 -41.77 39.74
C ARG A 507 -8.34 -41.31 41.18
N GLU A 508 -9.29 -40.42 41.38
CA GLU A 508 -9.72 -39.94 42.71
C GLU A 508 -10.23 -41.10 43.57
N ARG A 509 -11.11 -41.95 43.02
CA ARG A 509 -11.61 -43.15 43.71
C ARG A 509 -10.51 -44.15 44.04
N GLN A 510 -9.54 -44.35 43.14
CA GLN A 510 -8.39 -45.21 43.43
C GLN A 510 -7.48 -44.63 44.51
N SER A 511 -7.30 -43.30 44.53
CA SER A 511 -6.52 -42.62 45.55
C SER A 511 -7.18 -42.68 46.93
N SER A 512 -8.51 -42.53 47.01
CA SER A 512 -9.25 -42.62 48.27
C SER A 512 -9.18 -44.02 48.87
N VAL A 513 -9.40 -45.07 48.06
CA VAL A 513 -9.29 -46.47 48.48
C VAL A 513 -7.85 -46.81 48.92
N SER A 514 -6.83 -46.29 48.22
CA SER A 514 -5.43 -46.47 48.62
C SER A 514 -5.13 -45.79 49.97
N MET A 515 -5.68 -44.60 50.20
CA MET A 515 -5.50 -43.84 51.43
C MET A 515 -6.18 -44.51 52.63
N GLU A 516 -7.42 -45.01 52.46
CA GLU A 516 -8.13 -45.82 53.45
C GLU A 516 -7.39 -47.12 53.77
N ARG A 517 -6.83 -47.80 52.76
CA ARG A 517 -6.04 -49.01 52.97
C ARG A 517 -4.74 -48.73 53.72
N LYS A 518 -4.06 -47.62 53.44
CA LYS A 518 -2.86 -47.20 54.20
C LYS A 518 -3.19 -46.83 55.65
N SER A 519 -4.30 -46.11 55.87
CA SER A 519 -4.77 -45.75 57.20
C SER A 519 -5.14 -46.99 58.04
N SER A 520 -5.90 -47.93 57.48
CA SER A 520 -6.27 -49.18 58.18
C SER A 520 -5.07 -50.07 58.50
N VAL A 521 -4.07 -50.14 57.61
CA VAL A 521 -2.82 -50.86 57.89
C VAL A 521 -2.01 -50.16 58.98
N ALA A 522 -1.89 -48.84 58.97
CA ALA A 522 -1.20 -48.08 60.02
C ALA A 522 -1.84 -48.31 61.40
N LEU A 523 -3.17 -48.26 61.49
CA LEU A 523 -3.91 -48.56 62.72
C LEU A 523 -3.67 -49.99 63.23
N LYS A 524 -3.63 -50.99 62.33
CA LYS A 524 -3.31 -52.38 62.70
C LYS A 524 -1.88 -52.53 63.21
N VAL A 525 -0.90 -51.89 62.56
CA VAL A 525 0.51 -51.91 62.99
C VAL A 525 0.64 -51.27 64.37
N GLU A 526 -0.05 -50.16 64.62
CA GLU A 526 -0.03 -49.48 65.92
C GLU A 526 -0.71 -50.31 67.02
N ALA A 527 -1.81 -51.00 66.70
CA ALA A 527 -2.46 -51.95 67.61
C ALA A 527 -1.55 -53.15 67.96
N ILE A 528 -0.82 -53.70 66.97
CA ILE A 528 0.15 -54.77 67.19
C ILE A 528 1.31 -54.28 68.07
N LYS A 529 1.84 -53.07 67.83
CA LYS A 529 2.88 -52.48 68.67
C LYS A 529 2.41 -52.25 70.11
N ARG A 530 1.18 -51.79 70.32
CA ARG A 530 0.60 -51.63 71.67
C ARG A 530 0.43 -52.98 72.36
N LYS A 531 -0.05 -54.00 71.64
CA LYS A 531 -0.20 -55.36 72.18
C LYS A 531 1.16 -55.96 72.56
N ALA A 532 2.16 -55.85 71.69
CA ALA A 532 3.53 -56.30 71.99
C ALA A 532 4.13 -55.58 73.21
N LYS A 533 3.86 -54.27 73.38
CA LYS A 533 4.31 -53.52 74.56
C LYS A 533 3.62 -53.99 75.85
N THR A 534 2.32 -54.31 75.76
CA THR A 534 1.54 -54.82 76.90
C THR A 534 1.99 -56.23 77.27
N ASP A 535 2.21 -57.10 76.27
CA ASP A 535 2.69 -58.46 76.49
C ASP A 535 4.13 -58.48 77.05
N SER A 536 4.99 -57.51 76.69
CA SER A 536 6.32 -57.36 77.30
C SER A 536 6.29 -56.83 78.74
N GLU A 537 5.29 -56.06 79.13
CA GLU A 537 5.13 -55.58 80.51
C GLU A 537 4.58 -56.68 81.44
N VAL A 538 3.75 -57.60 80.93
CA VAL A 538 3.20 -58.73 81.69
C VAL A 538 4.25 -59.79 82.03
N VAL A 539 5.24 -60.02 81.14
CA VAL A 539 6.33 -61.00 81.37
C VAL A 539 7.34 -60.51 82.42
N ILE A 540 7.42 -59.21 82.70
CA ILE A 540 8.35 -58.66 83.72
C ILE A 540 7.76 -58.72 85.14
N THR A 541 6.46 -59.00 85.28
CA THR A 541 5.76 -59.04 86.58
C THR A 541 5.42 -60.44 87.09
N SER A 542 5.93 -61.51 86.47
CA SER A 542 5.61 -62.90 86.81
C SER A 542 6.80 -63.77 87.23
N ASP A 543 7.84 -63.18 87.82
CA ASP A 543 8.91 -63.90 88.54
C ASP A 543 8.95 -63.48 90.02
#